data_AF-A0A819Y5X7-F1
#
_entry.id   AF-A0A819Y5X7-F1
#
_cell.length_a   1.000
_cell.length_b   1.000
_cell.length_c   1.000
_cell.angle_alpha   90.00
_cell.angle_beta   90.00
_cell.angle_gamma   90.00
#
_symmetry.space_group_name_H-M   'P 1'
#
loop_
_entity.id
_entity.type
_entity.pdbx_description
1 polymer ?
#
loop_
_entity_poly.entity_id
_entity_poly.type
_entity_poly.pdbx_seq_one_letter_code
_entity_poly.pdbx_strand_id
1 'polypeptide(L)'
;MHLIFFFIVVIGSIQATNGDQSLTSWNLFKRIHQKNYINAREEQYRLSVFKNNVDMINRHNFEADLGLHSYTLKINQFGDMTHKEFVQTMLGGLKVSSKKHSSEKFTPPSNVDIPAAVDWRKKGAVTTVIENQGQCGSCWAFTATGALEGQHAIKTGNLVHLSAQNLMDCSQSFGNYGCNGGLMDYAFEYIKENGGIDTADSYPYEAVEGSCRFKKDT
;
A
#
# COMPACT_ATOMS: atom_id res chain seq x y z
N MET A 1 -32.87 18.03 69.90
CA MET A 1 -32.02 16.83 69.74
C MET A 1 -31.91 16.55 68.24
N HIS A 2 -30.89 17.10 67.58
CA HIS A 2 -30.68 16.92 66.14
C HIS A 2 -29.70 15.77 65.91
N LEU A 3 -30.16 14.70 65.24
CA LEU A 3 -29.32 13.61 64.75
C LEU A 3 -28.81 13.96 63.35
N ILE A 4 -27.50 14.07 63.21
CA ILE A 4 -26.81 14.25 61.93
C ILE A 4 -26.38 12.85 61.46
N PHE A 5 -26.94 12.39 60.34
CA PHE A 5 -26.49 11.18 59.65
C PHE A 5 -25.38 11.55 58.66
N PHE A 6 -24.16 11.09 58.91
CA PHE A 6 -23.08 11.12 57.92
C PHE A 6 -23.24 9.95 56.94
N PHE A 7 -23.65 10.25 55.71
CA PHE A 7 -23.53 9.30 54.60
C PHE A 7 -22.10 9.34 54.06
N ILE A 8 -21.34 8.28 54.30
CA ILE A 8 -20.06 8.06 53.63
C ILE A 8 -20.38 7.46 52.26
N VAL A 9 -20.24 8.26 51.21
CA VAL A 9 -20.28 7.78 49.83
C VAL A 9 -18.88 7.28 49.47
N VAL A 10 -18.72 5.95 49.40
CA VAL A 10 -17.50 5.33 48.85
C VAL A 10 -17.64 5.31 47.33
N ILE A 11 -16.99 6.27 46.66
CA ILE A 11 -16.87 6.26 45.20
C ILE A 11 -15.70 5.32 44.86
N GLY A 12 -16.02 4.08 44.46
CA GLY A 12 -15.04 3.17 43.89
C GLY A 12 -14.67 3.62 42.47
N SER A 13 -13.47 4.16 42.30
CA SER A 13 -12.92 4.44 40.97
C SER A 13 -12.40 3.14 40.33
N ILE A 14 -13.11 2.62 39.33
CA ILE A 14 -12.57 1.59 38.44
C ILE A 14 -11.55 2.30 37.53
N GLN A 15 -10.27 2.26 37.90
CA GLN A 15 -9.20 2.67 36.99
C GLN A 15 -8.93 1.54 36.02
N ALA A 16 -9.49 1.63 34.80
CA ALA A 16 -9.02 0.83 33.69
C ALA A 16 -7.54 1.20 33.45
N THR A 17 -6.63 0.26 33.69
CA THR A 17 -5.20 0.53 33.52
C THR A 17 -4.86 0.62 32.03
N ASN A 18 -3.89 1.47 31.67
CA ASN A 18 -3.37 1.58 30.29
C ASN A 18 -2.95 0.22 29.70
N GLY A 19 -2.59 -0.76 30.55
CA GLY A 19 -2.27 -2.13 30.15
C GLY A 19 -3.46 -2.90 29.56
N ASP A 20 -4.67 -2.67 30.07
CA ASP A 20 -5.89 -3.39 29.66
C ASP A 20 -6.43 -2.88 28.32
N GLN A 21 -6.40 -1.56 28.10
CA GLN A 21 -6.78 -0.94 26.83
C GLN A 21 -5.80 -1.29 25.70
N SER A 22 -4.50 -1.38 26.01
CA SER A 22 -3.47 -1.77 25.04
C SER A 22 -3.63 -3.24 24.60
N LEU A 23 -3.93 -4.14 25.55
CA LEU A 23 -4.17 -5.55 25.23
C LEU A 23 -5.46 -5.76 24.43
N THR A 24 -6.52 -5.01 24.74
CA THR A 24 -7.76 -5.01 23.97
C THR A 24 -7.52 -4.54 22.53
N SER A 25 -6.80 -3.42 22.36
CA SER A 25 -6.48 -2.86 21.04
C SER A 25 -5.61 -3.82 20.21
N TRP A 26 -4.64 -4.49 20.86
CA TRP A 26 -3.81 -5.51 20.23
C TRP A 26 -4.62 -6.71 19.73
N ASN A 27 -5.51 -7.24 20.56
CA ASN A 27 -6.35 -8.39 20.19
C ASN A 27 -7.29 -8.04 19.03
N LEU A 28 -7.83 -6.82 19.01
CA LEU A 28 -8.63 -6.33 17.89
C LEU A 28 -7.80 -6.20 16.61
N PHE A 29 -6.61 -5.60 16.70
CA PHE A 29 -5.68 -5.48 15.58
C PHE A 29 -5.37 -6.84 14.94
N LYS A 30 -5.00 -7.83 15.76
CA LYS A 30 -4.73 -9.20 15.26
C LYS A 30 -5.92 -9.79 14.52
N ARG A 31 -7.14 -9.61 15.06
CA ARG A 31 -8.37 -10.13 14.43
C ARG A 31 -8.68 -9.43 13.11
N ILE A 32 -8.65 -8.10 13.08
CA ILE A 32 -8.96 -7.31 11.88
C ILE A 32 -7.98 -7.63 10.74
N HIS A 33 -6.69 -7.76 11.07
CA HIS A 33 -5.63 -7.99 10.09
C HIS A 33 -5.18 -9.45 9.98
N GLN A 34 -5.95 -10.37 10.57
CA GLN A 34 -5.71 -11.83 10.53
C GLN A 34 -4.26 -12.22 10.86
N LYS A 35 -3.68 -11.57 11.88
CA LYS A 35 -2.28 -11.79 12.27
C LYS A 35 -2.13 -13.11 13.03
N ASN A 36 -1.20 -13.93 12.57
CA ASN A 36 -0.82 -15.18 13.19
C ASN A 36 0.69 -15.17 13.43
N TYR A 37 1.12 -15.51 14.64
CA TYR A 37 2.53 -15.54 15.04
C TYR A 37 2.92 -16.97 15.41
N ILE A 38 4.15 -17.36 15.08
CA ILE A 38 4.64 -18.74 15.18
C ILE A 38 4.71 -19.20 16.64
N ASN A 39 5.01 -18.28 17.56
CA ASN A 39 5.11 -18.57 18.97
C ASN A 39 4.90 -17.30 19.83
N ALA A 40 4.77 -17.51 21.15
CA ALA A 40 4.55 -16.43 22.11
C ALA A 40 5.69 -15.39 22.14
N ARG A 41 6.93 -15.78 21.82
CA ARG A 41 8.07 -14.85 21.78
C ARG A 41 7.92 -13.88 20.60
N GLU A 42 7.56 -14.39 19.42
CA GLU A 42 7.26 -13.54 18.27
C GLU A 42 6.08 -12.62 18.56
N GLU A 43 4.99 -13.15 19.13
CA GLU A 43 3.82 -12.35 19.46
C GLU A 43 4.17 -11.22 20.45
N GLN A 44 4.98 -11.51 21.48
CA GLN A 44 5.42 -10.50 22.43
C GLN A 44 6.28 -9.41 21.77
N TYR A 45 7.16 -9.78 20.84
CA TYR A 45 7.92 -8.83 20.04
C TYR A 45 7.01 -7.98 19.15
N ARG A 46 6.05 -8.59 18.45
CA ARG A 46 5.10 -7.90 17.56
C ARG A 46 4.21 -6.94 18.34
N LEU A 47 3.79 -7.32 19.56
CA LEU A 47 3.08 -6.43 20.48
C LEU A 47 3.93 -5.22 20.90
N SER A 48 5.24 -5.38 21.14
CA SER A 48 6.09 -4.25 21.51
C SER A 48 6.27 -3.27 20.35
N VAL A 49 6.44 -3.77 19.12
CA VAL A 49 6.45 -2.96 17.90
C VAL A 49 5.12 -2.23 17.71
N PHE A 50 4.00 -2.93 17.89
CA PHE A 50 2.67 -2.34 17.81
C PHE A 50 2.46 -1.20 18.79
N LYS A 51 2.84 -1.37 20.06
CA LYS A 51 2.77 -0.31 21.08
C LYS A 51 3.59 0.91 20.67
N ASN A 52 4.83 0.71 20.22
CA ASN A 52 5.69 1.80 19.77
C ASN A 52 5.07 2.56 18.58
N ASN A 53 4.46 1.85 17.64
CA ASN A 53 3.78 2.48 16.50
C ASN A 53 2.52 3.24 16.93
N VAL A 54 1.73 2.72 17.88
CA VAL A 54 0.58 3.43 18.45
C VAL A 54 1.02 4.72 19.16
N ASP A 55 2.08 4.67 19.97
CA ASP A 55 2.61 5.85 20.65
C ASP A 55 3.11 6.91 19.67
N MET A 56 3.79 6.48 18.60
CA MET A 56 4.20 7.34 17.50
C MET A 56 2.99 8.00 16.82
N ILE A 57 1.93 7.24 16.52
CA ILE A 57 0.69 7.76 15.91
C ILE A 57 0.04 8.79 16.82
N ASN A 58 -0.09 8.50 18.12
CA ASN A 58 -0.73 9.40 19.07
C ASN A 58 0.04 10.73 19.19
N ARG A 59 1.38 10.65 19.28
CA ARG A 59 2.23 11.86 19.30
C ARG A 59 2.09 12.67 18.01
N HIS A 60 2.18 12.01 16.85
CA HIS A 60 2.04 12.67 15.54
C HIS A 60 0.69 13.38 15.42
N ASN A 61 -0.40 12.71 15.80
CA ASN A 61 -1.75 13.27 15.68
C ASN A 61 -1.97 14.43 16.66
N PHE A 62 -1.40 14.36 17.87
CA PHE A 62 -1.41 15.50 18.80
C PHE A 62 -0.68 16.71 18.19
N GLU A 63 0.48 16.50 17.57
CA GLU A 63 1.19 17.57 16.86
C GLU A 63 0.40 18.09 15.65
N ALA A 64 -0.33 17.22 14.94
CA ALA A 64 -1.21 17.61 13.84
C ALA A 64 -2.38 18.49 14.32
N ASP A 65 -2.98 18.17 15.48
CA ASP A 65 -4.03 18.99 16.10
C ASP A 65 -3.51 20.38 16.52
N LEU A 66 -2.21 20.50 16.79
CA LEU A 66 -1.53 21.78 17.02
C LEU A 66 -1.15 22.52 15.72
N GLY A 67 -1.49 21.96 14.55
CA GLY A 67 -1.17 22.54 13.24
C GLY A 67 0.29 22.38 12.81
N LEU A 68 1.06 21.49 13.46
CA LEU A 68 2.47 21.24 13.10
C LEU A 68 2.60 20.28 11.92
N HIS A 69 1.55 19.50 11.63
CA HIS A 69 1.48 18.58 10.49
C HIS A 69 0.22 18.81 9.67
N SER A 70 0.32 18.61 8.36
CA SER A 70 -0.82 18.69 7.42
C SER A 70 -1.54 17.36 7.21
N TYR A 71 -1.13 16.31 7.93
CA TYR A 71 -1.68 14.96 7.82
C TYR A 71 -1.72 14.27 9.18
N THR A 72 -2.59 13.27 9.29
CA THR A 72 -2.73 12.39 10.47
C THR A 72 -2.31 10.97 10.13
N LEU A 73 -1.90 10.22 11.14
CA LEU A 73 -1.61 8.79 11.05
C LEU A 73 -2.76 7.97 11.65
N LYS A 74 -2.90 6.73 11.18
CA LYS A 74 -3.85 5.75 11.73
C LYS A 74 -3.20 4.37 11.69
N ILE A 75 -3.52 3.55 12.68
CA ILE A 75 -3.12 2.14 12.66
C ILE A 75 -3.72 1.45 11.43
N ASN A 76 -2.89 0.67 10.75
CA ASN A 76 -3.27 -0.14 9.58
C ASN A 76 -2.55 -1.48 9.67
N GLN A 77 -2.65 -2.32 8.63
CA GLN A 77 -2.10 -3.69 8.61
C GLN A 77 -0.58 -3.79 8.86
N PHE A 78 0.16 -2.68 8.80
CA PHE A 78 1.59 -2.60 9.06
C PHE A 78 1.91 -2.25 10.53
N GLY A 79 0.90 -2.17 11.39
CA GLY A 79 1.04 -1.74 12.78
C GLY A 79 2.03 -2.55 13.62
N ASP A 80 2.30 -3.81 13.28
CA ASP A 80 3.26 -4.69 13.95
C ASP A 80 4.62 -4.83 13.23
N MET A 81 4.89 -3.96 12.26
CA MET A 81 6.14 -3.92 11.52
C MET A 81 6.99 -2.72 11.94
N THR A 82 8.28 -2.95 12.08
CA THR A 82 9.26 -1.86 12.18
C THR A 82 9.43 -1.20 10.82
N HIS A 83 9.91 0.06 10.80
CA HIS A 83 10.22 0.75 9.55
C HIS A 83 11.20 -0.05 8.66
N LYS A 84 12.20 -0.69 9.28
CA LYS A 84 13.17 -1.53 8.56
C LYS A 84 12.50 -2.74 7.90
N GLU A 85 11.65 -3.47 8.62
CA GLU A 85 10.91 -4.60 8.07
C GLU A 85 10.00 -4.14 6.91
N PHE A 86 9.31 -3.02 7.07
CA PHE A 86 8.46 -2.46 6.02
C PHE A 86 9.26 -2.14 4.76
N VAL A 87 10.38 -1.42 4.88
CA VAL A 87 11.26 -1.11 3.74
C VAL A 87 11.76 -2.37 3.05
N GLN A 88 12.20 -3.37 3.82
CA GLN A 88 12.78 -4.60 3.28
C GLN A 88 11.76 -5.51 2.59
N THR A 89 10.51 -5.52 3.03
CA THR A 89 9.50 -6.47 2.54
C THR A 89 8.47 -5.86 1.59
N MET A 90 8.24 -4.55 1.66
CA MET A 90 7.19 -3.87 0.88
C MET A 90 7.72 -3.00 -0.26
N LEU A 91 8.92 -2.42 -0.14
CA LEU A 91 9.38 -1.42 -1.13
C LEU A 91 10.15 -2.02 -2.31
N GLY A 92 10.54 -3.29 -2.26
CA GLY A 92 11.11 -4.03 -3.40
C GLY A 92 12.46 -3.56 -3.93
N GLY A 93 12.95 -2.40 -3.50
CA GLY A 93 14.13 -1.75 -4.06
C GLY A 93 13.86 -1.21 -5.46
N LEU A 94 13.49 0.08 -5.56
CA LEU A 94 13.45 0.78 -6.86
C LEU A 94 14.86 0.80 -7.45
N LYS A 95 15.08 0.01 -8.51
CA LYS A 95 16.37 -0.03 -9.21
C LYS A 95 16.42 1.12 -10.20
N VAL A 96 16.76 2.32 -9.73
CA VAL A 96 16.98 3.48 -10.61
C VAL A 96 18.16 3.17 -11.52
N SER A 97 17.86 2.88 -12.78
CA SER A 97 18.86 2.62 -13.79
C SER A 97 19.53 3.91 -14.22
N SER A 98 20.86 3.87 -14.38
CA SER A 98 21.62 4.95 -15.02
C SER A 98 21.51 4.92 -16.55
N LYS A 99 20.87 3.89 -17.13
CA LYS A 99 20.67 3.78 -18.57
C LYS A 99 19.64 4.83 -19.01
N LYS A 100 20.07 5.76 -19.85
CA LYS A 100 19.18 6.67 -20.56
C LYS A 100 18.34 5.84 -21.54
N HIS A 101 17.09 5.59 -21.19
CA HIS A 101 16.12 5.13 -22.18
C HIS A 101 15.89 6.27 -23.19
N SER A 102 15.77 5.93 -24.48
CA SER A 102 15.46 6.91 -25.52
C SER A 102 13.96 7.22 -25.49
N SER A 103 13.48 7.76 -24.37
CA SER A 103 12.09 8.21 -24.27
C SER A 103 11.95 9.59 -24.89
N GLU A 104 10.82 9.81 -25.57
CA GLU A 104 10.43 11.16 -25.94
C GLU A 104 10.23 11.96 -24.65
N LYS A 105 10.84 13.15 -24.61
CA LYS A 105 10.59 14.07 -23.51
C LYS A 105 9.18 14.63 -23.67
N PHE A 106 8.41 14.59 -22.59
CA PHE A 106 7.11 15.26 -22.56
C PHE A 106 7.29 16.73 -22.93
N THR A 107 6.64 17.14 -24.02
CA THR A 107 6.58 18.54 -24.44
C THR A 107 5.20 19.07 -24.10
N PRO A 108 5.08 20.02 -23.16
CA PRO A 108 3.78 20.55 -22.79
C PRO A 108 3.15 21.27 -23.99
N PRO A 109 1.86 21.07 -24.27
CA PRO A 109 1.18 21.79 -25.33
C PRO A 109 1.14 23.29 -25.02
N SER A 110 1.40 24.12 -26.03
CA SER A 110 1.26 25.57 -25.91
C SER A 110 -0.24 25.94 -25.86
N ASN A 111 -0.61 26.89 -25.00
CA ASN A 111 -1.98 27.44 -24.89
C ASN A 111 -3.06 26.43 -24.45
N VAL A 112 -2.80 25.65 -23.42
CA VAL A 112 -3.81 24.80 -22.79
C VAL A 112 -4.21 25.37 -21.43
N ASP A 113 -5.51 25.60 -21.25
CA ASP A 113 -6.09 25.94 -19.95
C ASP A 113 -6.11 24.70 -19.06
N ILE A 114 -5.22 24.70 -18.06
CA ILE A 114 -5.13 23.61 -17.10
C ILE A 114 -6.10 23.90 -15.94
N PRO A 115 -7.04 22.98 -15.63
CA PRO A 115 -7.95 23.18 -14.52
C PRO A 115 -7.19 23.16 -13.18
N ALA A 116 -7.66 23.94 -12.21
CA ALA A 116 -7.07 24.02 -10.88
C ALA A 116 -7.08 22.68 -10.11
N ALA A 117 -7.96 21.74 -10.49
CA ALA A 117 -8.03 20.41 -9.91
C ALA A 117 -8.46 19.38 -10.96
N VAL A 118 -7.85 18.18 -10.90
CA VAL A 118 -8.22 17.02 -11.72
C VAL A 118 -8.36 15.79 -10.83
N ASP A 119 -9.43 15.04 -11.04
CA ASP A 119 -9.63 13.72 -10.42
C ASP A 119 -9.98 12.71 -11.53
N TRP A 120 -9.02 11.88 -11.93
CA TRP A 120 -9.19 10.88 -12.98
C TRP A 120 -10.15 9.75 -12.60
N ARG A 121 -10.40 9.53 -11.31
CA ARG A 121 -11.41 8.55 -10.85
C ARG A 121 -12.81 8.98 -11.29
N LYS A 122 -13.11 10.28 -11.19
CA LYS A 122 -14.38 10.87 -11.66
C LYS A 122 -14.54 10.82 -13.18
N LYS A 123 -13.44 10.56 -13.91
CA LYS A 123 -13.40 10.44 -15.37
C LYS A 123 -13.37 8.99 -15.86
N GLY A 124 -13.47 8.00 -14.96
CA GLY A 124 -13.46 6.59 -15.32
C GLY A 124 -12.10 6.07 -15.81
N ALA A 125 -11.01 6.77 -15.51
CA ALA A 125 -9.65 6.42 -15.95
C ALA A 125 -8.78 5.82 -14.83
N VAL A 126 -9.41 5.34 -13.75
CA VAL A 126 -8.74 4.67 -12.63
C VAL A 126 -9.60 3.48 -12.24
N THR A 127 -9.00 2.30 -12.23
CA THR A 127 -9.66 1.06 -11.78
C THR A 127 -10.18 1.23 -10.35
N THR A 128 -11.38 0.71 -10.08
CA THR A 128 -11.99 0.78 -8.74
C THR A 128 -11.46 -0.28 -7.79
N VAL A 129 -10.78 -1.29 -8.33
CA VAL A 129 -10.13 -2.34 -7.54
C VAL A 129 -8.88 -1.74 -6.93
N ILE A 130 -8.83 -1.67 -5.60
CA ILE A 130 -7.62 -1.27 -4.87
C ILE A 130 -6.79 -2.52 -4.68
N GLU A 131 -5.68 -2.58 -5.41
CA GLU A 131 -4.75 -3.69 -5.39
C GLU A 131 -3.86 -3.70 -4.14
N ASN A 132 -3.43 -4.90 -3.75
CA ASN A 132 -2.50 -5.10 -2.64
C ASN A 132 -1.33 -5.98 -3.07
N GLN A 133 -0.15 -5.35 -3.22
CA GLN A 133 1.09 -6.04 -3.59
C GLN A 133 1.54 -7.12 -2.59
N GLY A 134 1.00 -7.13 -1.37
CA GLY A 134 1.44 -8.05 -0.33
C GLY A 134 2.92 -7.87 0.03
N GLN A 135 3.57 -8.94 0.46
CA GLN A 135 5.00 -8.95 0.82
C GLN A 135 5.90 -9.20 -0.40
N CYS A 136 5.60 -8.51 -1.50
CA CYS A 136 6.33 -8.61 -2.75
C CYS A 136 6.64 -7.19 -3.23
N GLY A 137 7.89 -6.94 -3.65
CA GLY A 137 8.38 -5.65 -4.14
C GLY A 137 7.93 -5.29 -5.55
N SER A 138 6.63 -5.43 -5.82
CA SER A 138 6.02 -5.33 -7.15
C SER A 138 5.34 -4.00 -7.44
N CYS A 139 5.53 -2.98 -6.59
CA CYS A 139 4.92 -1.66 -6.75
C CYS A 139 5.13 -1.04 -8.14
N TRP A 140 6.27 -1.34 -8.78
CA TRP A 140 6.59 -0.94 -10.14
C TRP A 140 5.62 -1.54 -11.18
N ALA A 141 5.18 -2.79 -11.01
CA ALA A 141 4.23 -3.45 -11.89
C ALA A 141 2.82 -2.87 -11.75
N PHE A 142 2.38 -2.61 -10.52
CA PHE A 142 1.11 -1.92 -10.24
C PHE A 142 1.09 -0.48 -10.75
N THR A 143 2.22 0.23 -10.65
CA THR A 143 2.33 1.59 -11.19
C THR A 143 2.24 1.57 -12.72
N ALA A 144 2.92 0.63 -13.37
CA ALA A 144 2.90 0.50 -14.83
C ALA A 144 1.50 0.12 -15.35
N THR A 145 0.86 -0.88 -14.75
CA THR A 145 -0.52 -1.27 -15.10
C THR A 145 -1.49 -0.11 -14.88
N GLY A 146 -1.54 0.51 -13.70
CA GLY A 146 -2.45 1.62 -13.43
C GLY A 146 -2.30 2.81 -14.40
N ALA A 147 -1.06 3.13 -14.81
CA ALA A 147 -0.82 4.15 -15.83
C ALA A 147 -1.36 3.72 -17.22
N LEU A 148 -1.12 2.47 -17.62
CA LEU A 148 -1.59 1.94 -18.90
C LEU A 148 -3.11 1.79 -18.94
N GLU A 149 -3.74 1.37 -17.85
CA GLU A 149 -5.20 1.31 -17.68
C GLU A 149 -5.84 2.67 -17.90
N GLY A 150 -5.28 3.71 -17.28
CA GLY A 150 -5.73 5.08 -17.47
C GLY A 150 -5.58 5.56 -18.92
N GLN A 151 -4.44 5.27 -19.56
CA GLN A 151 -4.25 5.61 -20.98
C GLN A 151 -5.22 4.84 -21.89
N HIS A 152 -5.44 3.55 -21.63
CA HIS A 152 -6.38 2.73 -22.38
C HIS A 152 -7.82 3.26 -22.24
N ALA A 153 -8.24 3.60 -21.02
CA ALA A 153 -9.55 4.21 -20.77
C ALA A 153 -9.72 5.55 -21.48
N ILE A 154 -8.70 6.43 -21.44
CA ILE A 154 -8.73 7.72 -22.14
C ILE A 154 -8.81 7.53 -23.67
N LYS A 155 -8.07 6.56 -24.21
CA LYS A 155 -7.97 6.33 -25.65
C LYS A 155 -9.21 5.64 -26.23
N THR A 156 -9.78 4.68 -25.51
CA THR A 156 -10.81 3.77 -26.03
C THR A 156 -12.18 3.98 -25.40
N GLY A 157 -12.27 4.67 -24.27
CA GLY A 157 -13.46 4.74 -23.43
C GLY A 157 -13.67 3.50 -22.54
N ASN A 158 -12.81 2.48 -22.66
CA ASN A 158 -12.96 1.23 -21.92
C ASN A 158 -11.89 1.12 -20.82
N LEU A 159 -12.33 1.01 -19.57
CA LEU A 159 -11.44 0.74 -18.44
C LEU A 159 -11.29 -0.79 -18.31
N VAL A 160 -10.06 -1.28 -18.46
CA VAL A 160 -9.72 -2.71 -18.37
C VAL A 160 -8.71 -2.87 -17.25
N HIS A 161 -8.87 -3.89 -16.42
CA HIS A 161 -7.95 -4.20 -15.33
C HIS A 161 -6.82 -5.12 -15.85
N LEU A 162 -5.57 -4.68 -15.75
CA LEU A 162 -4.41 -5.30 -16.38
C LEU A 162 -3.57 -6.10 -15.38
N SER A 163 -2.91 -7.16 -15.86
CA SER A 163 -2.18 -8.08 -14.98
C SER A 163 -0.80 -7.55 -14.56
N ALA A 164 -0.68 -7.16 -13.29
CA ALA A 164 0.62 -6.89 -12.68
C ALA A 164 1.51 -8.16 -12.63
N GLN A 165 0.90 -9.34 -12.48
CA GLN A 165 1.63 -10.62 -12.45
C GLN A 165 2.29 -10.94 -13.79
N ASN A 166 1.62 -10.66 -14.90
CA ASN A 166 2.21 -10.80 -16.23
C ASN A 166 3.52 -9.99 -16.31
N LEU A 167 3.54 -8.75 -15.82
CA LEU A 167 4.77 -7.95 -15.80
C LEU A 167 5.84 -8.58 -14.92
N MET A 168 5.49 -9.04 -13.71
CA MET A 168 6.46 -9.65 -12.79
C MET A 168 7.14 -10.87 -13.40
N ASP A 169 6.37 -11.72 -14.07
CA ASP A 169 6.86 -13.01 -14.57
C ASP A 169 7.57 -12.88 -15.93
N CYS A 170 7.17 -11.92 -16.77
CA CYS A 170 7.58 -11.87 -18.18
C CYS A 170 8.58 -10.75 -18.53
N SER A 171 8.70 -9.70 -17.73
CA SER A 171 9.55 -8.54 -18.08
C SER A 171 10.99 -8.63 -17.57
N GLN A 172 11.44 -9.81 -17.12
CA GLN A 172 12.76 -9.96 -16.51
C GLN A 172 13.92 -9.65 -17.48
N SER A 173 13.78 -10.07 -18.74
CA SER A 173 14.76 -9.79 -19.80
C SER A 173 14.92 -8.28 -20.09
N PHE A 174 13.96 -7.46 -19.67
CA PHE A 174 13.98 -6.00 -19.81
C PHE A 174 14.61 -5.30 -18.59
N GLY A 175 15.00 -6.04 -17.54
CA GLY A 175 15.68 -5.50 -16.36
C GLY A 175 14.83 -5.38 -15.10
N ASN A 176 13.63 -5.95 -15.10
CA ASN A 176 12.83 -6.13 -13.89
C ASN A 176 13.17 -7.44 -13.18
N TYR A 177 12.87 -7.53 -11.89
CA TYR A 177 13.25 -8.67 -11.06
C TYR A 177 12.11 -9.15 -10.15
N GLY A 178 10.88 -9.16 -10.67
CA GLY A 178 9.69 -9.63 -9.94
C GLY A 178 9.52 -8.91 -8.60
N CYS A 179 9.52 -9.69 -7.51
CA CYS A 179 9.42 -9.16 -6.14
C CYS A 179 10.69 -8.45 -5.64
N ASN A 180 11.81 -8.56 -6.35
CA ASN A 180 13.08 -7.87 -6.04
C ASN A 180 13.22 -6.52 -6.75
N GLY A 181 12.08 -5.94 -7.16
CA GLY A 181 12.00 -4.60 -7.72
C GLY A 181 12.14 -4.52 -9.23
N GLY A 182 11.86 -3.34 -9.76
CA GLY A 182 11.80 -3.05 -11.17
C GLY A 182 11.52 -1.57 -11.44
N LEU A 183 11.40 -1.22 -12.72
CA LEU A 183 11.01 0.10 -13.19
C LEU A 183 9.83 0.01 -14.14
N MET A 184 8.95 1.00 -14.03
CA MET A 184 7.78 1.14 -14.91
C MET A 184 8.20 1.27 -16.37
N ASP A 185 9.29 1.98 -16.66
CA ASP A 185 9.80 2.16 -18.02
C ASP A 185 10.17 0.82 -18.68
N TYR A 186 10.78 -0.11 -17.93
CA TYR A 186 11.05 -1.47 -18.39
C TYR A 186 9.79 -2.26 -18.65
N ALA A 187 8.77 -2.07 -17.81
CA ALA A 187 7.47 -2.69 -18.03
C ALA A 187 6.81 -2.16 -19.31
N PHE A 188 6.85 -0.85 -19.56
CA PHE A 188 6.30 -0.26 -20.78
C PHE A 188 7.04 -0.73 -22.04
N GLU A 189 8.37 -0.84 -21.98
CA GLU A 189 9.19 -1.39 -23.06
C GLU A 189 8.84 -2.86 -23.34
N TYR A 190 8.71 -3.67 -22.28
CA TYR A 190 8.21 -5.04 -22.39
C TYR A 190 6.85 -5.11 -23.07
N ILE A 191 5.84 -4.35 -22.61
CA ILE A 191 4.48 -4.41 -23.17
C ILE A 191 4.48 -4.08 -24.68
N LYS A 192 5.29 -3.09 -25.07
CA LYS A 192 5.44 -2.68 -26.46
C LYS A 192 6.04 -3.81 -27.32
N GLU A 193 7.16 -4.39 -26.91
CA GLU A 193 7.86 -5.44 -27.66
C GLU A 193 7.12 -6.79 -27.61
N ASN A 194 6.47 -7.10 -26.50
CA ASN A 194 5.63 -8.29 -26.31
C ASN A 194 4.36 -8.23 -27.18
N GLY A 195 3.93 -7.02 -27.56
CA GLY A 195 2.74 -6.79 -28.37
C GLY A 195 1.44 -6.88 -27.59
N GLY A 196 1.48 -6.62 -26.28
CA GLY A 196 0.31 -6.70 -25.40
C GLY A 196 0.65 -7.08 -23.96
N ILE A 197 -0.41 -7.14 -23.15
CA ILE A 197 -0.40 -7.54 -21.74
C ILE A 197 -1.74 -8.19 -21.42
N ASP A 198 -1.74 -9.23 -20.58
CA ASP A 198 -2.94 -9.91 -20.12
C ASP A 198 -3.81 -9.04 -19.18
N THR A 199 -5.08 -9.40 -19.09
CA THR A 199 -5.99 -8.85 -18.06
C THR A 199 -5.70 -9.48 -16.70
N ALA A 200 -6.04 -8.78 -15.62
CA ALA A 200 -5.92 -9.34 -14.27
C ALA A 200 -6.78 -10.61 -14.08
N ASP A 201 -7.87 -10.76 -14.83
CA ASP A 201 -8.74 -11.94 -14.79
C ASP A 201 -8.10 -13.16 -15.49
N SER A 202 -7.44 -12.96 -16.63
CA SER A 202 -6.74 -14.03 -17.36
C SER A 202 -5.42 -14.43 -16.71
N TYR A 203 -4.79 -13.50 -15.98
CA TYR A 203 -3.51 -13.71 -15.31
C TYR A 203 -3.52 -13.06 -13.90
N PRO A 204 -4.10 -13.75 -12.89
CA PRO A 204 -4.27 -13.21 -11.54
C PRO A 204 -2.97 -12.92 -10.79
N TYR A 205 -3.03 -11.99 -9.82
CA TYR A 205 -1.90 -11.65 -8.96
C TYR A 205 -1.68 -12.68 -7.84
N GLU A 206 -0.46 -13.19 -7.74
CA GLU A 206 -0.06 -14.26 -6.82
C GLU A 206 0.94 -13.79 -5.76
N ALA A 207 1.44 -12.55 -5.86
CA ALA A 207 2.44 -11.96 -4.96
C ALA A 207 3.75 -12.76 -4.83
N VAL A 208 4.07 -13.58 -5.83
CA VAL A 208 5.30 -14.36 -5.93
C VAL A 208 5.80 -14.33 -7.38
N GLU A 209 7.11 -14.47 -7.55
CA GLU A 209 7.70 -14.58 -8.88
C GLU A 209 7.43 -15.99 -9.45
N GLY A 210 6.86 -16.04 -10.66
CA GLY A 210 6.59 -17.27 -11.38
C GLY A 210 7.25 -17.30 -12.76
N SER A 211 7.10 -18.43 -13.45
CA SER A 211 7.45 -18.50 -14.87
C SER A 211 6.46 -17.69 -15.70
N CYS A 212 6.93 -17.02 -16.76
CA CYS A 212 6.07 -16.29 -17.68
C CYS A 212 5.02 -17.20 -18.32
N ARG A 213 3.74 -16.84 -18.17
CA ARG A 213 2.58 -17.57 -18.71
C ARG A 213 1.86 -16.83 -19.84
N PHE A 214 2.36 -15.66 -20.24
CA PHE A 214 1.73 -14.85 -21.29
C PHE A 214 1.64 -15.66 -22.58
N LYS A 215 0.46 -15.67 -23.19
CA LYS A 215 0.23 -16.27 -24.50
C LYS A 215 -0.27 -15.17 -25.41
N LYS A 216 0.50 -14.90 -26.46
CA LYS A 216 0.00 -14.04 -27.54
C LYS A 216 -1.14 -14.79 -28.21
N ASP A 217 -2.36 -14.27 -28.11
CA ASP A 217 -3.46 -14.78 -28.92
C ASP A 217 -3.03 -14.71 -30.40
N THR A 218 -2.96 -15.87 -31.05
CA THR A 218 -2.64 -16.03 -32.48
C THR A 218 -3.62 -15.33 -33.38
#